data_AF-A0A9D2W8W2-F1
#
_entry.id   AF-A0A9D2W8W2-F1
#
_cell.length_a   1.000
_cell.length_b   1.000
_cell.length_c   1.000
_cell.angle_alpha   90.00
_cell.angle_beta   90.00
_cell.angle_gamma   90.00
#
_symmetry.space_group_name_H-M   'P 1'
#
loop_
_entity.id
_entity.type
_entity.pdbx_description
1 polymer ?
#
loop_
_entity_poly.entity_id
_entity_poly.type
_entity_poly.pdbx_seq_one_letter_code
_entity_poly.pdbx_strand_id
1 'polypeptide(L)'
;MYEDNNRSGYGGFGPDNGSTYHYSYNYQPDSQGPASPRPKKAKGKAGAGKAVALVLCCALVGGGAGVGGAAAYQALSGGHSGSTTIYQNNTPTTQVSIQQADGLSEMSLEEIYASYVDSCVNINAQTTVQQGWQQYQATSAGSGFIISQDGYIVTNYHVVDGASSIRVTLNNGESYDASYIGGEELNDVAVLKIDVTGLKPVVLGDSDSLIVGEQVSTIGNALGSYSFSQTSGYVSGVGRSVTMSDGTVMNMIQTDCTINSGNSGGPLFDRYGRVVGITSAKLSNNGDSSTASIEGIGFAIPINDVIDIITDYMEYGYVTGRPYMGILSPTDVTEQHRQTFGWPAGVYVNSVEEGSCAETAGIRPGDIITAIDDTEITGVAQLTSVKNSYRAGDTVTVTVYRSGETLELSLTFDEQTSTTQSQQEEPSDPAPQQTGSVNGGQGYFDPWDYFFG
;
A
#
# COMPACT_ATOMS: atom_id res chain seq x y z
N MET A 1 -24.74 33.40 33.23
CA MET A 1 -25.83 33.47 34.23
C MET A 1 -27.14 33.30 33.48
N TYR A 2 -27.98 32.36 33.96
CA TYR A 2 -29.32 31.97 33.48
C TYR A 2 -29.34 31.24 32.13
N GLU A 3 -29.39 29.90 32.13
CA GLU A 3 -30.60 29.04 32.21
C GLU A 3 -31.57 29.26 31.05
N ASP A 4 -31.68 28.26 30.17
CA ASP A 4 -32.85 28.11 29.31
C ASP A 4 -33.30 26.65 29.32
N ASN A 5 -34.45 26.45 29.96
CA ASN A 5 -35.30 25.28 29.85
C ASN A 5 -36.25 25.54 28.67
N ASN A 6 -36.28 24.68 27.65
CA ASN A 6 -37.58 24.20 27.19
C ASN A 6 -37.51 22.91 26.38
N ARG A 7 -38.44 22.02 26.75
CA ARG A 7 -38.69 20.71 26.18
C ARG A 7 -40.14 20.71 25.71
N SER A 8 -40.38 20.37 24.45
CA SER A 8 -41.68 19.94 23.91
C SER A 8 -41.39 19.40 22.50
N GLY A 9 -41.87 18.25 22.03
CA GLY A 9 -42.84 17.28 22.54
C GLY A 9 -43.48 16.58 21.33
N TYR A 10 -43.89 15.32 21.52
CA TYR A 10 -44.73 14.49 20.63
C TYR A 10 -44.07 13.88 19.37
N GLY A 11 -44.32 12.62 19.00
CA GLY A 11 -45.29 11.64 19.51
C GLY A 11 -45.00 10.25 18.96
N GLY A 12 -45.42 9.23 19.70
CA GLY A 12 -45.26 7.83 19.33
C GLY A 12 -46.40 7.28 18.47
N PHE A 13 -46.06 6.28 17.67
CA PHE A 13 -46.93 5.20 17.21
C PHE A 13 -46.08 3.91 17.21
N GLY A 14 -46.58 2.83 17.81
CA GLY A 14 -46.08 1.46 17.59
C GLY A 14 -47.23 0.59 17.08
N PRO A 15 -47.14 -0.75 17.13
CA PRO A 15 -45.97 -1.64 17.12
C PRO A 15 -46.06 -2.70 15.98
N ASP A 16 -44.98 -3.42 15.65
CA ASP A 16 -45.08 -4.83 15.28
C ASP A 16 -43.74 -5.60 15.32
N ASN A 17 -43.87 -6.89 15.58
CA ASN A 17 -42.94 -7.90 16.08
C ASN A 17 -41.61 -8.15 15.32
N GLY A 18 -40.58 -8.62 16.05
CA GLY A 18 -39.58 -9.54 15.48
C GLY A 18 -38.21 -9.62 16.15
N SER A 19 -38.12 -10.32 17.28
CA SER A 19 -36.92 -11.03 17.79
C SER A 19 -35.58 -10.26 17.93
N THR A 20 -35.33 -9.73 19.12
CA THR A 20 -33.98 -9.34 19.59
C THR A 20 -33.55 -10.25 20.72
N TYR A 21 -32.44 -10.96 20.53
CA TYR A 21 -31.77 -11.73 21.58
C TYR A 21 -31.13 -10.75 22.59
N HIS A 22 -31.58 -10.80 23.85
CA HIS A 22 -30.98 -10.05 24.95
C HIS A 22 -29.83 -10.86 25.57
N TYR A 23 -28.60 -10.35 25.49
CA TYR A 23 -27.51 -10.75 26.37
C TYR A 23 -27.36 -9.67 27.46
N SER A 24 -27.62 -10.03 28.72
CA SER A 24 -27.40 -9.17 29.88
C SER A 24 -25.97 -9.35 30.40
N TYR A 25 -25.14 -8.30 30.32
CA TYR A 25 -23.88 -8.22 31.06
C TYR A 25 -24.10 -7.37 32.32
N ASN A 26 -23.97 -7.99 33.49
CA ASN A 26 -23.89 -7.28 34.77
C ASN A 26 -22.49 -6.69 34.93
N TYR A 27 -22.41 -5.36 34.85
CA TYR A 27 -21.22 -4.59 35.20
C TYR A 27 -21.24 -4.27 36.71
N GLN A 28 -20.33 -4.87 37.47
CA GLN A 28 -20.02 -4.42 38.84
C GLN A 28 -18.81 -3.48 38.80
N PRO A 29 -18.89 -2.26 39.37
CA PRO A 29 -17.73 -1.38 39.49
C PRO A 29 -16.87 -1.83 40.66
N ASP A 30 -15.59 -2.12 40.42
CA ASP A 30 -14.63 -2.43 41.49
C ASP A 30 -14.11 -1.15 42.13
N SER A 31 -14.17 -1.12 43.46
CA SER A 31 -13.88 0.02 44.32
C SER A 31 -12.41 0.03 44.74
N GLN A 32 -11.75 1.19 44.57
CA GLN A 32 -10.39 1.46 45.04
C GLN A 32 -10.25 1.34 46.57
N GLY A 33 -9.23 0.61 47.01
CA GLY A 33 -8.74 0.55 48.41
C GLY A 33 -7.21 0.68 48.49
N PRO A 34 -6.65 1.19 49.60
CA PRO A 34 -5.37 1.90 49.60
C PRO A 34 -4.10 1.03 49.71
N ALA A 35 -3.00 1.56 49.17
CA ALA A 35 -1.66 0.96 49.14
C ALA A 35 -0.97 0.91 50.53
N SER A 36 -0.28 -0.21 50.81
CA SER A 36 0.55 -0.39 52.01
C SER A 36 2.07 -0.26 51.72
N PRO A 37 2.90 0.19 52.67
CA PRO A 37 4.28 0.65 52.40
C PRO A 37 5.34 -0.46 52.48
N ARG A 38 6.42 -0.32 51.68
CA ARG A 38 7.61 -1.20 51.72
C ARG A 38 8.54 -0.93 52.91
N PRO A 39 9.13 -1.95 53.56
CA PRO A 39 10.30 -1.77 54.42
C PRO A 39 11.64 -2.06 53.71
N LYS A 40 12.69 -1.38 54.22
CA LYS A 40 14.06 -1.23 53.70
C LYS A 40 14.97 -2.45 53.93
N LYS A 41 15.97 -2.63 53.04
CA LYS A 41 17.11 -3.54 53.22
C LYS A 41 18.12 -3.01 54.26
N ALA A 42 18.62 -3.89 55.12
CA ALA A 42 19.85 -3.70 55.90
C ALA A 42 20.84 -4.85 55.65
N LYS A 43 22.12 -4.51 55.51
CA LYS A 43 23.26 -5.42 55.32
C LYS A 43 23.80 -5.91 56.67
N GLY A 44 24.24 -7.17 56.73
CA GLY A 44 25.12 -7.70 57.78
C GLY A 44 25.94 -8.89 57.27
N LYS A 45 27.27 -8.81 57.35
CA LYS A 45 28.25 -9.86 57.01
C LYS A 45 28.50 -10.76 58.24
N ALA A 46 28.69 -12.08 58.02
CA ALA A 46 29.78 -12.94 58.54
C ALA A 46 29.36 -14.42 58.65
N GLY A 47 30.25 -15.34 58.25
CA GLY A 47 30.22 -16.75 58.70
C GLY A 47 30.25 -17.86 57.63
N ALA A 48 31.18 -17.82 56.68
CA ALA A 48 31.48 -18.98 55.82
C ALA A 48 32.16 -20.08 56.65
N GLY A 49 31.42 -21.12 57.04
CA GLY A 49 31.97 -22.24 57.81
C GLY A 49 30.96 -23.31 58.25
N LYS A 50 29.65 -23.01 58.23
CA LYS A 50 28.59 -23.99 58.61
C LYS A 50 27.75 -24.52 57.44
N ALA A 51 27.92 -23.99 56.22
CA ALA A 51 27.09 -24.39 55.07
C ALA A 51 27.57 -25.66 54.34
N VAL A 52 28.84 -26.07 54.49
CA VAL A 52 29.38 -27.24 53.78
C VAL A 52 29.01 -28.57 54.46
N ALA A 53 28.87 -28.60 55.79
CA ALA A 53 28.52 -29.82 56.52
C ALA A 53 27.03 -30.21 56.40
N LEU A 54 26.13 -29.24 56.17
CA LEU A 54 24.69 -29.51 56.05
C LEU A 54 24.32 -30.03 54.66
N VAL A 55 25.07 -29.62 53.62
CA VAL A 55 24.88 -30.10 52.24
C VAL A 55 25.31 -31.57 52.07
N LEU A 56 26.33 -32.04 52.80
CA LEU A 56 26.77 -33.44 52.77
C LEU A 56 25.82 -34.40 53.53
N CYS A 57 25.22 -33.95 54.64
CA CYS A 57 24.22 -34.76 55.35
C CYS A 57 22.88 -34.86 54.58
N CYS A 58 22.47 -33.80 53.87
CA CYS A 58 21.28 -33.86 53.02
C CYS A 58 21.50 -34.70 51.75
N ALA A 59 22.73 -34.77 51.21
CA ALA A 59 23.06 -35.63 50.08
C ALA A 59 23.02 -37.13 50.42
N LEU A 60 23.45 -37.52 51.64
CA LEU A 60 23.46 -38.93 52.05
C LEU A 60 22.09 -39.44 52.53
N VAL A 61 21.27 -38.59 53.16
CA VAL A 61 19.91 -38.97 53.57
C VAL A 61 18.92 -38.89 52.39
N GLY A 62 19.11 -37.96 51.45
CA GLY A 62 18.30 -37.86 50.23
C GLY A 62 18.56 -38.98 49.22
N GLY A 63 19.80 -39.49 49.11
CA GLY A 63 20.15 -40.58 48.20
C GLY A 63 19.61 -41.95 48.63
N GLY A 64 19.48 -42.21 49.94
CA GLY A 64 18.98 -43.50 50.46
C GLY A 64 17.45 -43.62 50.50
N ALA A 65 16.72 -42.52 50.69
CA ALA A 65 15.26 -42.53 50.76
C ALA A 65 14.57 -42.53 49.38
N GLY A 66 15.25 -42.07 48.33
CA GLY A 66 14.66 -41.97 46.98
C GLY A 66 14.36 -43.32 46.32
N VAL A 67 15.19 -44.34 46.55
CA VAL A 67 15.01 -45.66 45.92
C VAL A 67 14.13 -46.58 46.77
N GLY A 68 14.21 -46.50 48.11
CA GLY A 68 13.36 -47.30 49.01
C GLY A 68 11.94 -46.74 49.20
N GLY A 69 11.78 -45.40 49.18
CA GLY A 69 10.51 -44.74 49.39
C GLY A 69 9.53 -44.89 48.23
N ALA A 70 10.03 -44.89 46.98
CA ALA A 70 9.19 -45.11 45.79
C ALA A 70 8.63 -46.54 45.74
N ALA A 71 9.44 -47.55 46.08
CA ALA A 71 9.00 -48.94 46.13
C ALA A 71 8.01 -49.22 47.28
N ALA A 72 8.22 -48.60 48.46
CA ALA A 72 7.31 -48.73 49.60
C ALA A 72 5.98 -47.99 49.38
N TYR A 73 6.01 -46.80 48.75
CA TYR A 73 4.80 -46.05 48.39
C TYR A 73 3.97 -46.85 47.37
N GLN A 74 4.60 -47.43 46.36
CA GLN A 74 3.95 -48.23 45.31
C GLN A 74 3.40 -49.58 45.83
N ALA A 75 3.98 -50.15 46.89
CA ALA A 75 3.49 -51.37 47.53
C ALA A 75 2.39 -51.12 48.58
N LEU A 76 2.35 -49.92 49.20
CA LEU A 76 1.39 -49.56 50.25
C LEU A 76 0.16 -48.81 49.71
N SER A 77 0.28 -48.08 48.59
CA SER A 77 -0.86 -47.48 47.90
C SER A 77 -1.46 -48.48 46.92
N GLY A 78 -2.22 -49.44 47.45
CA GLY A 78 -3.14 -50.22 46.63
C GLY A 78 -4.17 -49.29 45.97
N GLY A 79 -3.89 -48.84 44.74
CA GLY A 79 -4.73 -47.87 44.06
C GLY A 79 -4.21 -47.50 42.67
N HIS A 80 -4.89 -48.01 41.64
CA HIS A 80 -5.07 -47.43 40.31
C HIS A 80 -3.98 -46.47 39.81
N SER A 81 -2.85 -47.00 39.35
CA SER A 81 -1.91 -46.23 38.52
C SER A 81 -2.27 -46.43 37.05
N GLY A 82 -3.21 -45.61 36.57
CA GLY A 82 -3.30 -45.35 35.14
C GLY A 82 -2.04 -44.58 34.74
N SER A 83 -1.06 -45.27 34.15
CA SER A 83 0.10 -44.64 33.54
C SER A 83 -0.39 -43.64 32.48
N THR A 84 -0.14 -42.34 32.68
CA THR A 84 -0.31 -41.36 31.60
C THR A 84 0.69 -41.71 30.51
N THR A 85 0.21 -42.41 29.48
CA THR A 85 1.01 -42.74 28.29
C THR A 85 0.97 -41.54 27.36
N ILE A 86 2.12 -40.87 27.17
CA ILE A 86 2.26 -39.87 26.12
C ILE A 86 2.61 -40.61 24.84
N TYR A 87 1.65 -40.68 23.91
CA TYR A 87 1.87 -41.16 22.56
C TYR A 87 2.49 -40.02 21.74
N GLN A 88 3.78 -40.12 21.43
CA GLN A 88 4.46 -39.18 20.56
C GLN A 88 4.67 -39.87 19.21
N ASN A 89 4.03 -39.35 18.17
CA ASN A 89 4.16 -39.90 16.83
C ASN A 89 5.46 -39.36 16.20
N ASN A 90 6.33 -40.24 15.73
CA ASN A 90 7.55 -39.84 15.02
C ASN A 90 7.19 -39.67 13.54
N THR A 91 6.70 -38.50 13.16
CA THR A 91 6.37 -38.21 11.75
C THR A 91 7.67 -38.13 10.95
N PRO A 92 7.87 -38.94 9.90
CA PRO A 92 9.01 -38.78 8.99
C PRO A 92 9.02 -37.37 8.41
N THR A 93 10.22 -36.79 8.20
CA THR A 93 10.36 -35.50 7.50
C THR A 93 9.74 -35.58 6.12
N THR A 94 8.72 -34.76 5.86
CA THR A 94 8.08 -34.64 4.53
C THR A 94 9.09 -34.06 3.55
N GLN A 95 9.41 -34.79 2.49
CA GLN A 95 10.11 -34.20 1.35
C GLN A 95 9.09 -33.46 0.49
N VAL A 96 9.29 -32.15 0.31
CA VAL A 96 8.47 -31.32 -0.57
C VAL A 96 9.01 -31.44 -1.98
N SER A 97 8.15 -31.76 -2.95
CA SER A 97 8.52 -31.79 -4.36
C SER A 97 8.42 -30.38 -4.94
N ILE A 98 9.45 -29.92 -5.64
CA ILE A 98 9.37 -28.65 -6.38
C ILE A 98 8.54 -28.92 -7.63
N GLN A 99 7.40 -28.25 -7.75
CA GLN A 99 6.53 -28.32 -8.92
C GLN A 99 6.40 -26.93 -9.54
N GLN A 100 6.35 -26.86 -10.87
CA GLN A 100 5.96 -25.61 -11.52
C GLN A 100 4.45 -25.64 -11.71
N ALA A 101 3.78 -24.49 -11.55
CA ALA A 101 2.37 -24.35 -11.85
C ALA A 101 2.10 -24.78 -13.30
N ASP A 102 1.47 -25.94 -13.47
CA ASP A 102 1.02 -26.47 -14.76
C ASP A 102 -0.42 -26.01 -15.10
N GLY A 103 -1.08 -25.33 -14.15
CA GLY A 103 -2.45 -24.86 -14.26
C GLY A 103 -3.51 -25.96 -14.21
N LEU A 104 -3.11 -27.20 -13.93
CA LEU A 104 -3.97 -28.39 -13.94
C LEU A 104 -3.96 -29.14 -12.61
N SER A 105 -2.81 -29.17 -11.94
CA SER A 105 -2.58 -29.90 -10.69
C SER A 105 -2.56 -28.92 -9.52
N GLU A 106 -3.43 -29.15 -8.53
CA GLU A 106 -3.38 -28.39 -7.29
C GLU A 106 -2.05 -28.65 -6.56
N MET A 107 -1.44 -27.58 -6.07
CA MET A 107 -0.21 -27.62 -5.29
C MET A 107 -0.54 -27.41 -3.81
N SER A 108 0.16 -28.13 -2.92
CA SER A 108 0.10 -27.83 -1.49
C SER A 108 0.75 -26.47 -1.19
N LEU A 109 0.44 -25.88 -0.03
CA LEU A 109 1.06 -24.63 0.39
C LEU A 109 2.58 -24.74 0.49
N GLU A 110 3.08 -25.89 0.95
CA GLU A 110 4.51 -26.20 1.02
C GLU A 110 5.14 -26.30 -0.38
N GLU A 111 4.44 -26.92 -1.34
CA GLU A 111 4.90 -26.99 -2.73
C GLU A 111 4.93 -25.60 -3.38
N ILE A 112 3.92 -24.76 -3.17
CA ILE A 112 3.90 -23.37 -3.64
C ILE A 112 5.09 -22.61 -3.07
N TYR A 113 5.32 -22.70 -1.76
CA TYR A 113 6.44 -22.05 -1.11
C TYR A 113 7.79 -22.51 -1.65
N ALA A 114 8.04 -23.82 -1.64
CA ALA A 114 9.29 -24.39 -2.13
C ALA A 114 9.56 -24.06 -3.60
N SER A 115 8.50 -23.87 -4.39
CA SER A 115 8.62 -23.60 -5.82
C SER A 115 8.82 -22.12 -6.13
N TYR A 116 8.25 -21.20 -5.36
CA TYR A 116 8.21 -19.78 -5.73
C TYR A 116 8.85 -18.83 -4.71
N VAL A 117 9.40 -19.32 -3.59
CA VAL A 117 10.13 -18.47 -2.64
C VAL A 117 11.30 -17.73 -3.30
N ASP A 118 12.04 -18.38 -4.22
CA ASP A 118 13.13 -17.77 -4.98
C ASP A 118 12.65 -16.79 -6.06
N SER A 119 11.36 -16.81 -6.40
CA SER A 119 10.72 -15.84 -7.29
C SER A 119 10.20 -14.60 -6.54
N CYS A 120 10.18 -14.65 -5.21
CA CYS A 120 9.78 -13.52 -4.37
C CYS A 120 11.01 -12.71 -3.98
N VAL A 121 10.84 -11.40 -3.78
CA VAL A 121 11.94 -10.50 -3.40
C VAL A 121 11.52 -9.54 -2.31
N ASN A 122 12.48 -9.10 -1.51
CA ASN A 122 12.29 -7.97 -0.60
C ASN A 122 12.70 -6.67 -1.30
N ILE A 123 11.94 -5.61 -1.10
CA ILE A 123 12.24 -4.29 -1.66
C ILE A 123 12.48 -3.31 -0.51
N ASN A 124 13.58 -2.58 -0.60
CA ASN A 124 13.88 -1.47 0.28
C ASN A 124 14.06 -0.22 -0.56
N ALA A 125 13.21 0.77 -0.35
CA ALA A 125 13.24 2.05 -1.05
C ALA A 125 13.63 3.16 -0.07
N GLN A 126 14.57 4.02 -0.45
CA GLN A 126 14.99 5.16 0.36
C GLN A 126 14.43 6.46 -0.21
N THR A 127 13.64 7.17 0.59
CA THR A 127 13.04 8.45 0.23
C THR A 127 13.69 9.57 1.03
N THR A 128 13.94 10.72 0.41
CA THR A 128 14.43 11.89 1.14
C THR A 128 13.25 12.75 1.57
N VAL A 129 13.03 12.85 2.88
CA VAL A 129 11.95 13.65 3.46
C VAL A 129 12.50 14.98 3.94
N GLN A 130 11.92 16.08 3.46
CA GLN A 130 12.25 17.43 3.92
C GLN A 130 11.26 17.85 5.01
N GLN A 131 11.77 18.08 6.23
CA GLN A 131 11.01 18.72 7.31
C GLN A 131 11.67 20.05 7.68
N GLY A 132 11.08 21.15 7.19
CA GLY A 132 11.66 22.49 7.33
C GLY A 132 12.99 22.61 6.59
N TRP A 133 14.06 22.94 7.33
CA TRP A 133 15.42 23.09 6.78
C TRP A 133 16.27 21.82 6.88
N GLN A 134 15.73 20.71 7.40
CA GLN A 134 16.46 19.46 7.58
C GLN A 134 15.90 18.37 6.65
N GLN A 135 16.81 17.66 5.98
CA GLN A 135 16.51 16.47 5.19
C GLN A 135 16.89 15.23 5.99
N TYR A 136 16.00 14.24 6.01
CA TYR A 136 16.26 12.91 6.59
C TYR A 136 15.90 11.83 5.57
N GLN A 137 16.63 10.70 5.61
CA GLN A 137 16.28 9.53 4.81
C GLN A 137 15.23 8.71 5.55
N ALA A 138 14.10 8.46 4.90
CA ALA A 138 13.12 7.47 5.29
C ALA A 138 13.34 6.20 4.48
N THR A 139 13.03 5.04 5.04
CA THR A 139 13.07 3.76 4.33
C THR A 139 11.69 3.16 4.31
N SER A 140 11.21 2.85 3.11
CA SER A 140 10.07 1.99 2.85
C SER A 140 10.56 0.57 2.64
N ALA A 141 9.85 -0.41 3.20
CA ALA A 141 10.13 -1.82 3.03
C ALA A 141 8.86 -2.53 2.58
N GLY A 142 8.99 -3.33 1.51
CA GLY A 142 7.91 -4.11 0.95
C GLY A 142 8.43 -5.38 0.30
N SER A 143 7.59 -5.97 -0.54
CA SER A 143 7.85 -7.17 -1.31
C SER A 143 7.64 -6.92 -2.80
N GLY A 144 8.19 -7.80 -3.61
CA GLY A 144 7.91 -7.89 -5.03
C GLY A 144 8.03 -9.33 -5.50
N PHE A 145 7.81 -9.54 -6.79
CA PHE A 145 8.05 -10.84 -7.41
C PHE A 145 8.63 -10.70 -8.81
N ILE A 146 9.49 -11.65 -9.16
CA ILE A 146 10.16 -11.72 -10.45
C ILE A 146 9.16 -12.20 -11.50
N ILE A 147 9.01 -11.42 -12.57
CA ILE A 147 8.08 -11.72 -13.67
C ILE A 147 8.82 -12.14 -14.96
N SER A 148 10.15 -11.96 -15.01
CA SER A 148 10.96 -12.37 -16.16
C SER A 148 12.31 -12.99 -15.75
N GLN A 149 12.88 -13.80 -16.64
CA GLN A 149 14.19 -14.45 -16.39
C GLN A 149 15.37 -13.47 -16.37
N ASP A 150 15.21 -12.31 -16.99
CA ASP A 150 16.20 -11.26 -17.09
C ASP A 150 16.03 -10.16 -16.01
N GLY A 151 15.13 -10.33 -15.03
CA GLY A 151 15.14 -9.52 -13.82
C GLY A 151 14.13 -8.38 -13.74
N TYR A 152 13.05 -8.42 -14.51
CA TYR A 152 11.89 -7.58 -14.24
C TYR A 152 11.15 -8.06 -13.00
N ILE A 153 10.75 -7.11 -12.17
CA ILE A 153 10.10 -7.32 -10.88
C ILE A 153 8.87 -6.43 -10.80
N VAL A 154 7.77 -6.98 -10.31
CA VAL A 154 6.53 -6.24 -10.01
C VAL A 154 6.43 -6.01 -8.51
N THR A 155 5.95 -4.83 -8.13
CA THR A 155 5.63 -4.43 -6.75
C THR A 155 4.49 -3.41 -6.74
N ASN A 156 4.12 -2.91 -5.56
CA ASN A 156 3.20 -1.78 -5.47
C ASN A 156 3.90 -0.45 -5.72
N TYR A 157 3.18 0.50 -6.31
CA TYR A 157 3.68 1.87 -6.51
C TYR A 157 4.06 2.52 -5.18
N HIS A 158 3.20 2.44 -4.16
CA HIS A 158 3.47 3.06 -2.85
C HIS A 158 4.71 2.49 -2.12
N VAL A 159 5.21 1.31 -2.51
CA VAL A 159 6.44 0.75 -1.93
C VAL A 159 7.67 1.55 -2.39
N VAL A 160 7.62 2.08 -3.62
CA VAL A 160 8.74 2.75 -4.29
C VAL A 160 8.51 4.25 -4.55
N ASP A 161 7.36 4.78 -4.10
CA ASP A 161 6.99 6.17 -4.29
C ASP A 161 8.01 7.15 -3.67
N GLY A 162 8.40 8.15 -4.45
CA GLY A 162 9.41 9.16 -4.09
C GLY A 162 10.81 8.60 -3.79
N ALA A 163 11.08 7.34 -4.13
CA ALA A 163 12.35 6.70 -3.79
C ALA A 163 13.52 7.28 -4.60
N SER A 164 14.53 7.76 -3.87
CA SER A 164 15.83 8.18 -4.43
C SER A 164 16.75 7.00 -4.76
N SER A 165 16.55 5.85 -4.12
CA SER A 165 17.22 4.59 -4.46
C SER A 165 16.34 3.41 -4.08
N ILE A 166 16.40 2.34 -4.87
CA ILE A 166 15.63 1.12 -4.67
C ILE A 166 16.60 -0.06 -4.66
N ARG A 167 16.50 -0.90 -3.65
CA ARG A 167 17.31 -2.11 -3.49
C ARG A 167 16.42 -3.34 -3.37
N VAL A 168 16.72 -4.34 -4.19
CA VAL A 168 16.03 -5.63 -4.22
C VAL A 168 16.93 -6.66 -3.56
N THR A 169 16.40 -7.44 -2.63
CA THR A 169 17.10 -8.57 -2.01
C THR A 169 16.39 -9.87 -2.36
N LEU A 170 17.13 -10.81 -2.94
CA LEU A 170 16.66 -12.14 -3.32
C LEU A 170 16.65 -13.09 -2.12
N ASN A 171 15.97 -14.24 -2.23
CA ASN A 171 15.89 -15.24 -1.16
C ASN A 171 17.26 -15.85 -0.77
N ASN A 172 18.22 -15.86 -1.70
CA ASN A 172 19.59 -16.29 -1.42
C ASN A 172 20.40 -15.28 -0.57
N GLY A 173 19.82 -14.11 -0.26
CA GLY A 173 20.43 -13.04 0.53
C GLY A 173 21.24 -12.02 -0.29
N GLU A 174 21.39 -12.23 -1.59
CA GLU A 174 22.04 -11.27 -2.49
C GLU A 174 21.16 -10.06 -2.73
N SER A 175 21.79 -8.89 -2.84
CA SER A 175 21.09 -7.61 -2.91
C SER A 175 21.63 -6.77 -4.06
N TYR A 176 20.72 -6.16 -4.82
CA TYR A 176 20.99 -5.46 -6.07
C TYR A 176 20.31 -4.11 -6.07
N ASP A 177 20.97 -3.10 -6.64
CA ASP A 177 20.32 -1.84 -6.95
C ASP A 177 19.36 -2.07 -8.13
N ALA A 178 18.15 -1.53 -8.02
CA ALA A 178 17.10 -1.69 -9.01
C ALA A 178 16.84 -0.37 -9.73
N SER A 179 16.65 -0.45 -11.05
CA SER A 179 16.16 0.65 -11.86
C SER A 179 14.64 0.69 -11.79
N TYR A 180 14.07 1.88 -11.59
CA TYR A 180 12.64 2.12 -11.76
C TYR A 180 12.34 2.19 -13.26
N ILE A 181 11.54 1.25 -13.77
CA ILE A 181 11.14 1.23 -15.18
C ILE A 181 9.90 2.10 -15.39
N GLY A 182 8.99 2.07 -14.42
CA GLY A 182 7.79 2.88 -14.42
C GLY A 182 6.76 2.32 -13.44
N GLY A 183 5.66 3.03 -13.26
CA GLY A 183 4.63 2.66 -12.30
C GLY A 183 3.45 3.61 -12.37
N GLU A 184 2.35 3.16 -11.82
CA GLU A 184 1.07 3.83 -11.91
C GLU A 184 0.41 3.93 -10.53
N GLU A 185 0.17 5.17 -10.11
CA GLU A 185 -0.30 5.49 -8.76
C GLU A 185 -1.74 5.04 -8.50
N LEU A 186 -2.64 5.22 -9.49
CA LEU A 186 -4.08 4.93 -9.32
C LEU A 186 -4.35 3.43 -9.19
N ASN A 187 -3.55 2.62 -9.88
CA ASN A 187 -3.58 1.16 -9.84
C ASN A 187 -2.54 0.57 -8.88
N ASP A 188 -1.80 1.41 -8.16
CA ASP A 188 -0.81 1.06 -7.14
C ASP A 188 0.16 -0.05 -7.59
N VAL A 189 0.69 0.04 -8.82
CA VAL A 189 1.61 -0.96 -9.41
C VAL A 189 2.89 -0.30 -9.91
N ALA A 190 4.03 -0.96 -9.73
CA ALA A 190 5.31 -0.51 -10.26
C ALA A 190 6.14 -1.67 -10.80
N VAL A 191 6.94 -1.36 -11.83
CA VAL A 191 7.87 -2.27 -12.49
C VAL A 191 9.30 -1.80 -12.22
N LEU A 192 10.10 -2.74 -11.71
CA LEU A 192 11.52 -2.55 -11.43
C LEU A 192 12.36 -3.49 -12.31
N LYS A 193 13.64 -3.16 -12.47
CA LYS A 193 14.61 -4.00 -13.16
C LYS A 193 15.91 -4.11 -12.39
N ILE A 194 16.37 -5.35 -12.19
CA ILE A 194 17.73 -5.65 -11.73
C ILE A 194 18.56 -6.27 -12.85
N ASP A 195 19.88 -6.09 -12.82
CA ASP A 195 20.80 -6.65 -13.82
C ASP A 195 21.25 -8.07 -13.43
N VAL A 196 20.29 -9.00 -13.44
CA VAL A 196 20.50 -10.42 -13.11
C VAL A 196 19.72 -11.30 -14.08
N THR A 197 20.38 -12.32 -14.62
CA THR A 197 19.79 -13.27 -15.59
C THR A 197 19.65 -14.66 -15.01
N GLY A 198 18.75 -15.47 -15.59
CA GLY A 198 18.54 -16.86 -15.17
C GLY A 198 17.68 -16.98 -13.91
N LEU A 199 16.94 -15.92 -13.59
CA LEU A 199 15.99 -15.93 -12.50
C LEU A 199 14.78 -16.80 -12.85
N LYS A 200 14.10 -17.32 -11.82
CA LYS A 200 12.85 -18.05 -11.99
C LYS A 200 11.66 -17.08 -11.89
N PRO A 201 10.95 -16.78 -12.98
CA PRO A 201 9.74 -15.98 -12.90
C PRO A 201 8.59 -16.76 -12.27
N VAL A 202 7.66 -16.03 -11.68
CA VAL A 202 6.35 -16.58 -11.31
C VAL A 202 5.55 -16.99 -12.57
N VAL A 203 4.50 -17.78 -12.36
CA VAL A 203 3.50 -18.04 -13.39
C VAL A 203 2.28 -17.18 -13.08
N LEU A 204 1.78 -16.41 -14.04
CA LEU A 204 0.58 -15.61 -13.84
C LEU A 204 -0.68 -16.46 -14.01
N GLY A 205 -1.68 -16.18 -13.19
CA GLY A 205 -3.01 -16.78 -13.25
C GLY A 205 -4.01 -15.85 -13.91
N ASP A 206 -5.29 -16.19 -13.75
CA ASP A 206 -6.43 -15.39 -14.21
C ASP A 206 -7.24 -15.00 -12.98
N SER A 207 -7.22 -13.72 -12.60
CA SER A 207 -7.95 -13.22 -11.44
C SER A 207 -9.46 -13.22 -11.63
N ASP A 208 -9.95 -13.17 -12.87
CA ASP A 208 -11.39 -13.21 -13.16
C ASP A 208 -11.98 -14.61 -12.94
N SER A 209 -11.12 -15.63 -12.91
CA SER A 209 -11.50 -17.00 -12.60
C SER A 209 -11.63 -17.30 -11.10
N LEU A 210 -11.22 -16.36 -10.23
CA LEU A 210 -11.24 -16.57 -8.77
C LEU A 210 -12.66 -16.68 -8.23
N ILE A 211 -12.85 -17.63 -7.32
CA ILE A 211 -14.12 -17.85 -6.63
C ILE A 211 -13.92 -17.67 -5.13
N VAL A 212 -14.91 -17.05 -4.46
CA VAL A 212 -14.94 -16.93 -3.00
C VAL A 212 -14.84 -18.33 -2.36
N GLY A 213 -13.92 -18.48 -1.41
CA GLY A 213 -13.61 -19.75 -0.74
C GLY A 213 -12.45 -20.52 -1.34
N GLU A 214 -11.85 -20.07 -2.45
CA GLU A 214 -10.61 -20.67 -2.96
C GLU A 214 -9.42 -20.36 -2.06
N GLN A 215 -8.56 -21.37 -1.83
CA GLN A 215 -7.35 -21.21 -1.04
C GLN A 215 -6.34 -20.35 -1.80
N VAL A 216 -5.79 -19.37 -1.09
CA VAL A 216 -4.74 -18.48 -1.58
C VAL A 216 -3.62 -18.37 -0.56
N SER A 217 -2.43 -18.00 -1.03
CA SER A 217 -1.30 -17.70 -0.15
C SER A 217 -0.45 -16.57 -0.69
N THR A 218 0.27 -15.89 0.18
CA THR A 218 1.24 -14.87 -0.21
C THR A 218 2.57 -15.14 0.47
N ILE A 219 3.66 -14.78 -0.21
CA ILE A 219 5.02 -14.88 0.29
C ILE A 219 5.62 -13.47 0.25
N GLY A 220 6.13 -12.98 1.37
CA GLY A 220 6.70 -11.65 1.41
C GLY A 220 7.49 -11.35 2.68
N ASN A 221 7.94 -10.11 2.79
CA ASN A 221 8.79 -9.63 3.87
C ASN A 221 8.00 -9.27 5.13
N ALA A 222 7.35 -10.24 5.78
CA ALA A 222 6.48 -9.96 6.92
C ALA A 222 7.16 -9.08 7.99
N LEU A 223 6.52 -7.96 8.34
CA LEU A 223 7.00 -6.97 9.33
C LEU A 223 8.38 -6.36 9.02
N GLY A 224 8.86 -6.47 7.78
CA GLY A 224 10.17 -5.94 7.34
C GLY A 224 11.39 -6.66 7.91
N SER A 225 11.22 -7.62 8.83
CA SER A 225 12.29 -8.37 9.50
C SER A 225 12.18 -9.89 9.33
N TYR A 226 11.03 -10.39 8.89
CA TYR A 226 10.78 -11.81 8.65
C TYR A 226 10.60 -12.05 7.14
N SER A 227 11.72 -11.95 6.43
CA SER A 227 11.79 -12.10 4.99
C SER A 227 11.25 -13.45 4.52
N PHE A 228 10.57 -13.45 3.37
CA PHE A 228 10.06 -14.64 2.72
C PHE A 228 9.09 -15.47 3.60
N SER A 229 8.28 -14.81 4.43
CA SER A 229 7.24 -15.47 5.23
C SER A 229 6.02 -15.78 4.37
N GLN A 230 5.53 -17.02 4.43
CA GLN A 230 4.26 -17.39 3.81
C GLN A 230 3.10 -17.20 4.79
N THR A 231 2.03 -16.53 4.32
CA THR A 231 0.73 -16.54 4.98
C THR A 231 -0.28 -17.12 4.00
N SER A 232 -1.32 -17.77 4.52
CA SER A 232 -2.35 -18.41 3.70
C SER A 232 -3.72 -18.10 4.25
N GLY A 233 -4.71 -18.31 3.40
CA GLY A 233 -6.10 -17.95 3.66
C GLY A 233 -6.98 -18.36 2.48
N TYR A 234 -8.12 -17.71 2.38
CA TYR A 234 -9.12 -17.91 1.36
C TYR A 234 -9.55 -16.58 0.76
N VAL A 235 -9.96 -16.63 -0.51
CA VAL A 235 -10.64 -15.52 -1.15
C VAL A 235 -11.94 -15.25 -0.40
N SER A 236 -12.02 -14.10 0.26
CA SER A 236 -13.19 -13.63 1.00
C SER A 236 -14.16 -12.82 0.12
N GLY A 237 -13.67 -12.29 -0.99
CA GLY A 237 -14.46 -11.52 -1.95
C GLY A 237 -13.67 -11.22 -3.21
N VAL A 238 -14.36 -11.15 -4.34
CA VAL A 238 -13.84 -10.63 -5.62
C VAL A 238 -14.65 -9.40 -6.00
N GLY A 239 -14.11 -8.53 -6.86
CA GLY A 239 -14.86 -7.38 -7.36
C GLY A 239 -15.13 -6.29 -6.32
N ARG A 240 -14.32 -6.17 -5.26
CA ARG A 240 -14.60 -5.23 -4.16
C ARG A 240 -14.14 -3.84 -4.54
N SER A 241 -15.08 -2.92 -4.64
CA SER A 241 -14.78 -1.48 -4.71
C SER A 241 -14.33 -1.03 -3.32
N VAL A 242 -13.05 -0.67 -3.19
CA VAL A 242 -12.44 -0.26 -1.92
C VAL A 242 -11.82 1.11 -2.05
N THR A 243 -12.17 2.01 -1.14
CA THR A 243 -11.56 3.34 -1.01
C THR A 243 -10.26 3.23 -0.22
N MET A 244 -9.15 3.47 -0.90
CA MET A 244 -7.80 3.57 -0.37
C MET A 244 -7.64 4.77 0.57
N SER A 245 -6.54 4.80 1.33
CA SER A 245 -6.26 5.87 2.31
C SER A 245 -6.08 7.27 1.70
N ASP A 246 -5.79 7.35 0.41
CA ASP A 246 -5.68 8.59 -0.38
C ASP A 246 -7.01 8.99 -1.07
N GLY A 247 -8.07 8.19 -0.89
CA GLY A 247 -9.37 8.41 -1.53
C GLY A 247 -9.54 7.70 -2.88
N THR A 248 -8.51 7.06 -3.42
CA THR A 248 -8.61 6.28 -4.66
C THR A 248 -9.56 5.11 -4.48
N VAL A 249 -10.47 4.88 -5.42
CA VAL A 249 -11.38 3.74 -5.38
C VAL A 249 -10.89 2.68 -6.36
N MET A 250 -10.51 1.51 -5.85
CA MET A 250 -9.95 0.43 -6.65
C MET A 250 -10.82 -0.83 -6.57
N ASN A 251 -10.79 -1.63 -7.63
CA ASN A 251 -11.28 -2.99 -7.62
C ASN A 251 -10.25 -3.91 -6.95
N MET A 252 -10.66 -4.66 -5.93
CA MET A 252 -9.75 -5.47 -5.12
C MET A 252 -10.28 -6.89 -4.91
N ILE A 253 -9.36 -7.84 -4.81
CA ILE A 253 -9.57 -9.16 -4.21
C ILE A 253 -9.49 -8.97 -2.69
N GLN A 254 -10.50 -9.42 -1.96
CA GLN A 254 -10.47 -9.52 -0.51
C GLN A 254 -10.04 -10.94 -0.10
N THR A 255 -9.14 -11.05 0.86
CA THR A 255 -8.61 -12.30 1.40
C THR A 255 -8.48 -12.21 2.92
N ASP A 256 -8.49 -13.34 3.61
CA ASP A 256 -8.14 -13.41 5.04
C ASP A 256 -6.65 -13.78 5.27
N CYS A 257 -5.85 -13.85 4.19
CA CYS A 257 -4.38 -13.87 4.32
C CYS A 257 -3.92 -12.70 5.19
N THR A 258 -2.98 -12.95 6.09
CA THR A 258 -2.39 -11.87 6.88
C THR A 258 -1.53 -10.98 5.97
N ILE A 259 -1.98 -9.74 5.77
CA ILE A 259 -1.30 -8.71 4.96
C ILE A 259 -0.86 -7.57 5.88
N ASN A 260 0.39 -7.13 5.71
CA ASN A 260 1.00 -6.00 6.42
C ASN A 260 1.95 -5.26 5.47
N SER A 261 2.48 -4.10 5.88
CA SER A 261 3.36 -3.27 5.03
C SER A 261 4.52 -4.05 4.41
N GLY A 262 5.02 -5.07 5.11
CA GLY A 262 6.15 -5.85 4.64
C GLY A 262 5.85 -6.83 3.50
N ASN A 263 4.67 -7.44 3.44
CA ASN A 263 4.25 -8.26 2.29
C ASN A 263 3.47 -7.48 1.23
N SER A 264 3.27 -6.17 1.42
CA SER A 264 2.77 -5.27 0.36
C SER A 264 3.67 -5.33 -0.88
N GLY A 265 3.08 -5.44 -2.07
CA GLY A 265 3.75 -5.64 -3.35
C GLY A 265 4.10 -7.09 -3.68
N GLY A 266 3.90 -8.02 -2.73
CA GLY A 266 4.13 -9.45 -2.93
C GLY A 266 3.06 -10.13 -3.80
N PRO A 267 3.33 -11.35 -4.29
CA PRO A 267 2.37 -12.12 -5.07
C PRO A 267 1.29 -12.73 -4.16
N LEU A 268 0.04 -12.74 -4.63
CA LEU A 268 -1.03 -13.59 -4.13
C LEU A 268 -1.15 -14.80 -5.07
N PHE A 269 -0.77 -15.98 -4.59
CA PHE A 269 -0.87 -17.25 -5.29
C PHE A 269 -2.22 -17.91 -5.08
N ASP A 270 -2.77 -18.51 -6.14
CA ASP A 270 -3.87 -19.46 -6.05
C ASP A 270 -3.39 -20.89 -5.68
N ARG A 271 -4.34 -21.82 -5.53
CA ARG A 271 -4.06 -23.25 -5.23
C ARG A 271 -3.25 -23.99 -6.31
N TYR A 272 -3.01 -23.38 -7.47
CA TYR A 272 -2.19 -23.94 -8.55
C TYR A 272 -0.79 -23.32 -8.60
N GLY A 273 -0.45 -22.44 -7.65
CA GLY A 273 0.84 -21.72 -7.63
C GLY A 273 0.95 -20.60 -8.66
N ARG A 274 -0.18 -20.11 -9.19
CA ARG A 274 -0.23 -19.00 -10.15
C ARG A 274 -0.53 -17.70 -9.41
N VAL A 275 0.11 -16.60 -9.81
CA VAL A 275 -0.13 -15.28 -9.24
C VAL A 275 -1.43 -14.70 -9.81
N VAL A 276 -2.41 -14.52 -8.94
CA VAL A 276 -3.73 -13.96 -9.25
C VAL A 276 -3.93 -12.54 -8.72
N GLY A 277 -2.96 -12.02 -7.97
CA GLY A 277 -2.98 -10.62 -7.56
C GLY A 277 -1.71 -10.15 -6.87
N ILE A 278 -1.68 -8.87 -6.52
CA ILE A 278 -0.57 -8.19 -5.84
C ILE A 278 -1.08 -7.72 -4.48
N THR A 279 -0.56 -8.25 -3.38
CA THR A 279 -1.03 -7.91 -2.03
C THR A 279 -0.76 -6.45 -1.72
N SER A 280 -1.75 -5.71 -1.22
CA SER A 280 -1.61 -4.28 -0.88
C SER A 280 -1.98 -4.00 0.57
N ALA A 281 -1.06 -3.35 1.29
CA ALA A 281 -1.26 -2.91 2.67
C ALA A 281 -1.76 -1.44 2.77
N LYS A 282 -1.98 -0.76 1.64
CA LYS A 282 -2.40 0.66 1.56
C LYS A 282 -3.73 0.95 2.32
N LEU A 283 -4.50 -0.10 2.62
CA LEU A 283 -5.80 -0.07 3.29
C LEU A 283 -5.79 -0.28 4.80
N SER A 284 -4.66 -0.61 5.44
CA SER A 284 -4.69 -1.03 6.85
C SER A 284 -5.16 0.06 7.84
N ASN A 285 -5.41 1.29 7.38
CA ASN A 285 -5.64 2.47 8.21
C ASN A 285 -6.83 3.34 7.74
N ASN A 286 -8.01 2.78 7.43
CA ASN A 286 -9.21 3.63 7.26
C ASN A 286 -9.79 4.00 8.63
N GLY A 287 -9.59 5.26 8.99
CA GLY A 287 -9.77 5.88 10.30
C GLY A 287 -11.22 6.16 10.74
N ASP A 288 -12.12 5.18 10.65
CA ASP A 288 -13.46 5.27 11.28
C ASP A 288 -13.63 4.36 12.51
N SER A 289 -12.52 3.79 13.01
CA SER A 289 -12.43 3.35 14.40
C SER A 289 -11.03 3.55 14.93
N SER A 290 -10.91 4.32 16.01
CA SER A 290 -9.68 4.56 16.76
C SER A 290 -9.16 3.33 17.52
N THR A 291 -9.39 2.11 17.02
CA THR A 291 -8.88 0.86 17.57
C THR A 291 -8.92 -0.25 16.52
N ALA A 292 -7.77 -0.88 16.28
CA ALA A 292 -7.56 -2.15 15.56
C ALA A 292 -7.49 -2.09 14.02
N SER A 293 -6.32 -2.47 13.48
CA SER A 293 -6.27 -3.27 12.26
C SER A 293 -7.30 -4.38 12.37
N ILE A 294 -8.30 -4.44 11.49
CA ILE A 294 -9.26 -5.54 11.50
C ILE A 294 -8.50 -6.80 11.08
N GLU A 295 -8.15 -7.63 12.06
CA GLU A 295 -7.48 -8.90 11.85
C GLU A 295 -8.32 -9.78 10.91
N GLY A 296 -7.70 -10.33 9.86
CA GLY A 296 -8.37 -11.20 8.89
C GLY A 296 -9.05 -10.49 7.71
N ILE A 297 -8.82 -9.18 7.50
CA ILE A 297 -9.20 -8.50 6.24
C ILE A 297 -7.95 -8.00 5.53
N GLY A 298 -7.59 -8.67 4.44
CA GLY A 298 -6.51 -8.29 3.52
C GLY A 298 -7.04 -8.02 2.12
N PHE A 299 -6.27 -7.27 1.33
CA PHE A 299 -6.63 -6.92 -0.04
C PHE A 299 -5.46 -7.17 -1.00
N ALA A 300 -5.78 -7.54 -2.23
CA ALA A 300 -4.84 -7.65 -3.34
C ALA A 300 -5.43 -7.05 -4.61
N ILE A 301 -4.57 -6.41 -5.41
CA ILE A 301 -4.91 -5.89 -6.74
C ILE A 301 -5.02 -7.09 -7.67
N PRO A 302 -6.15 -7.29 -8.39
CA PRO A 302 -6.28 -8.38 -9.36
C PRO A 302 -5.20 -8.29 -10.44
N ILE A 303 -4.57 -9.40 -10.79
CA ILE A 303 -3.49 -9.37 -11.79
C ILE A 303 -3.99 -8.92 -13.17
N ASN A 304 -5.23 -9.27 -13.55
CA ASN A 304 -5.81 -8.90 -14.84
C ASN A 304 -6.03 -7.37 -14.95
N ASP A 305 -6.25 -6.67 -13.85
CA ASP A 305 -6.47 -5.22 -13.85
C ASP A 305 -5.19 -4.44 -14.21
N VAL A 306 -4.01 -5.03 -14.00
CA VAL A 306 -2.71 -4.36 -14.11
C VAL A 306 -1.74 -5.01 -15.08
N ILE A 307 -2.08 -6.16 -15.67
CA ILE A 307 -1.13 -6.89 -16.52
C ILE A 307 -0.70 -6.10 -17.76
N ASP A 308 -1.64 -5.41 -18.41
CA ASP A 308 -1.35 -4.57 -19.59
C ASP A 308 -0.43 -3.39 -19.22
N ILE A 309 -0.65 -2.79 -18.03
CA ILE A 309 0.21 -1.72 -17.50
C ILE A 309 1.64 -2.25 -17.29
N ILE A 310 1.77 -3.42 -16.67
CA ILE A 310 3.06 -4.04 -16.39
C ILE A 310 3.79 -4.34 -17.71
N THR A 311 3.11 -4.98 -18.68
CA THR A 311 3.72 -5.35 -19.96
C THR A 311 4.11 -4.12 -20.78
N ASP A 312 3.30 -3.07 -20.76
CA ASP A 312 3.60 -1.83 -21.47
C ASP A 312 4.84 -1.14 -20.89
N TYR A 313 4.98 -1.08 -19.56
CA TYR A 313 6.21 -0.57 -18.94
C TYR A 313 7.42 -1.43 -19.30
N MET A 314 7.26 -2.76 -19.36
CA MET A 314 8.35 -3.66 -19.73
C MET A 314 8.80 -3.47 -21.18
N GLU A 315 7.87 -3.26 -22.11
CA GLU A 315 8.13 -3.19 -23.55
C GLU A 315 8.48 -1.77 -24.04
N TYR A 316 7.73 -0.77 -23.58
CA TYR A 316 7.79 0.61 -24.09
C TYR A 316 8.34 1.63 -23.08
N GLY A 317 8.35 1.29 -21.78
CA GLY A 317 8.73 2.23 -20.71
C GLY A 317 7.64 3.26 -20.36
N TYR A 318 6.43 3.12 -20.91
CA TYR A 318 5.24 3.89 -20.58
C TYR A 318 4.00 3.06 -20.89
N VAL A 319 2.83 3.47 -20.38
CA VAL A 319 1.54 2.82 -20.68
C VAL A 319 0.96 3.36 -21.98
N THR A 320 0.74 2.49 -22.94
CA THR A 320 0.23 2.84 -24.27
C THR A 320 -1.24 3.26 -24.24
N GLY A 321 -1.67 4.00 -25.26
CA GLY A 321 -3.05 4.44 -25.44
C GLY A 321 -3.50 5.56 -24.49
N ARG A 322 -2.66 6.03 -23.55
CA ARG A 322 -3.01 7.14 -22.65
C ARG A 322 -3.08 8.47 -23.42
N PRO A 323 -4.15 9.26 -23.26
CA PRO A 323 -4.31 10.51 -23.98
C PRO A 323 -3.39 11.60 -23.41
N TYR A 324 -2.69 12.26 -24.32
CA TYR A 324 -1.87 13.41 -24.05
C TYR A 324 -2.42 14.63 -24.79
N MET A 325 -2.52 15.77 -24.10
CA MET A 325 -3.07 17.00 -24.65
C MET A 325 -1.98 18.03 -24.99
N GLY A 326 -0.78 17.96 -24.40
CA GLY A 326 0.29 18.93 -24.68
C GLY A 326 0.13 20.32 -24.07
N ILE A 327 -0.76 20.49 -23.09
CA ILE A 327 -0.80 21.71 -22.27
C ILE A 327 0.09 21.52 -21.04
N LEU A 328 0.90 22.53 -20.73
CA LEU A 328 1.88 22.49 -19.66
C LEU A 328 1.47 23.40 -18.50
N SER A 329 1.66 22.89 -17.28
CA SER A 329 1.32 23.55 -16.02
C SER A 329 -0.07 24.21 -15.98
N PRO A 330 -1.17 23.54 -16.40
CA PRO A 330 -2.49 24.17 -16.40
C PRO A 330 -2.93 24.60 -15.00
N THR A 331 -3.66 25.72 -14.89
CA THR A 331 -4.13 26.26 -13.61
C THR A 331 -5.63 26.52 -13.60
N ASP A 332 -6.25 26.42 -12.42
CA ASP A 332 -7.66 26.74 -12.27
C ASP A 332 -7.92 28.24 -12.44
N VAL A 333 -9.01 28.58 -13.12
CA VAL A 333 -9.54 29.95 -13.09
C VAL A 333 -10.21 30.20 -11.74
N THR A 334 -9.52 30.95 -10.88
CA THR A 334 -10.02 31.31 -9.55
C THR A 334 -11.19 32.29 -9.60
N GLU A 335 -11.95 32.37 -8.50
CA GLU A 335 -13.03 33.36 -8.34
C GLU A 335 -12.53 34.80 -8.52
N GLN A 336 -11.32 35.11 -8.06
CA GLN A 336 -10.73 36.43 -8.25
C GLN A 336 -10.49 36.74 -9.73
N HIS A 337 -10.03 35.77 -10.53
CA HIS A 337 -9.87 35.94 -11.97
C HIS A 337 -11.22 36.25 -12.63
N ARG A 338 -12.28 35.54 -12.25
CA ARG A 338 -13.64 35.77 -12.76
C ARG A 338 -14.15 37.17 -12.42
N GLN A 339 -13.97 37.62 -11.19
CA GLN A 339 -14.42 38.95 -10.75
C GLN A 339 -13.61 40.10 -11.38
N THR A 340 -12.31 39.90 -11.55
CA THR A 340 -11.40 40.96 -12.02
C THR A 340 -11.42 41.08 -13.55
N PHE A 341 -11.41 39.95 -14.25
CA PHE A 341 -11.25 39.90 -15.70
C PHE A 341 -12.51 39.45 -16.46
N GLY A 342 -13.57 39.05 -15.75
CA GLY A 342 -14.80 38.54 -16.37
C GLY A 342 -14.62 37.17 -17.02
N TRP A 343 -13.58 36.42 -16.65
CA TRP A 343 -13.29 35.10 -17.21
C TRP A 343 -14.35 34.05 -16.80
N PRO A 344 -14.66 33.08 -17.66
CA PRO A 344 -15.49 31.94 -17.28
C PRO A 344 -14.76 31.00 -16.31
N ALA A 345 -15.51 30.11 -15.65
CA ALA A 345 -14.90 28.96 -14.97
C ALA A 345 -14.20 28.07 -16.01
N GLY A 346 -13.08 27.45 -15.64
CA GLY A 346 -12.32 26.60 -16.55
C GLY A 346 -10.86 26.47 -16.18
N VAL A 347 -10.08 25.97 -17.14
CA VAL A 347 -8.64 25.75 -16.98
C VAL A 347 -7.87 26.73 -17.85
N TYR A 348 -7.04 27.55 -17.21
CA TYR A 348 -6.14 28.47 -17.87
C TYR A 348 -4.91 27.74 -18.42
N VAL A 349 -4.63 27.96 -19.71
CA VAL A 349 -3.48 27.39 -20.41
C VAL A 349 -2.27 28.30 -20.23
N ASN A 350 -1.31 27.87 -19.41
CA ASN A 350 -0.08 28.63 -19.16
C ASN A 350 0.91 28.52 -20.31
N SER A 351 1.12 27.31 -20.81
CA SER A 351 1.96 27.04 -21.97
C SER A 351 1.45 25.82 -22.75
N VAL A 352 1.87 25.75 -24.00
CA VAL A 352 1.58 24.64 -24.93
C VAL A 352 2.92 24.09 -25.38
N GLU A 353 3.07 22.76 -25.35
CA GLU A 353 4.28 22.08 -25.82
C GLU A 353 4.35 22.16 -27.35
N GLU A 354 5.52 22.54 -27.87
CA GLU A 354 5.78 22.60 -29.31
C GLU A 354 5.64 21.22 -29.96
N GLY A 355 4.94 21.14 -31.09
CA GLY A 355 4.68 19.90 -31.82
C GLY A 355 3.56 19.04 -31.23
N SER A 356 2.90 19.47 -30.15
CA SER A 356 1.80 18.72 -29.53
C SER A 356 0.47 18.87 -30.28
N CYS A 357 -0.48 18.00 -29.93
CA CYS A 357 -1.86 18.07 -30.42
C CYS A 357 -2.58 19.36 -30.00
N ALA A 358 -2.29 19.94 -28.82
CA ALA A 358 -2.83 21.25 -28.44
C ALA A 358 -2.36 22.34 -29.41
N GLU A 359 -1.06 22.38 -29.72
CA GLU A 359 -0.52 23.35 -30.69
C GLU A 359 -1.16 23.14 -32.08
N THR A 360 -1.23 21.88 -32.52
CA THR A 360 -1.81 21.50 -33.82
C THR A 360 -3.29 21.88 -33.92
N ALA A 361 -4.06 21.71 -32.84
CA ALA A 361 -5.46 22.13 -32.74
C ALA A 361 -5.62 23.65 -32.65
N GLY A 362 -4.53 24.40 -32.45
CA GLY A 362 -4.51 25.84 -32.37
C GLY A 362 -4.84 26.40 -30.98
N ILE A 363 -4.72 25.59 -29.93
CA ILE A 363 -4.75 26.03 -28.52
C ILE A 363 -3.49 26.89 -28.27
N ARG A 364 -3.62 27.93 -27.46
CA ARG A 364 -2.55 28.90 -27.20
C ARG A 364 -2.45 29.23 -25.71
N PRO A 365 -1.27 29.68 -25.25
CA PRO A 365 -1.14 30.32 -23.94
C PRO A 365 -2.16 31.46 -23.81
N GLY A 366 -2.83 31.53 -22.65
CA GLY A 366 -3.88 32.51 -22.38
C GLY A 366 -5.31 32.05 -22.70
N ASP A 367 -5.48 30.90 -23.36
CA ASP A 367 -6.79 30.28 -23.50
C ASP A 367 -7.34 29.78 -22.16
N ILE A 368 -8.67 29.76 -22.03
CA ILE A 368 -9.35 29.09 -20.94
C ILE A 368 -10.19 27.95 -21.52
N ILE A 369 -9.84 26.70 -21.22
CA ILE A 369 -10.62 25.53 -21.61
C ILE A 369 -11.87 25.47 -20.73
N THR A 370 -13.04 25.46 -21.37
CA THR A 370 -14.34 25.48 -20.69
C THR A 370 -15.19 24.24 -20.97
N ALA A 371 -14.89 23.47 -22.02
CA ALA A 371 -15.52 22.17 -22.27
C ALA A 371 -14.64 21.23 -23.12
N ILE A 372 -14.86 19.93 -22.97
CA ILE A 372 -14.46 18.89 -23.93
C ILE A 372 -15.74 18.16 -24.36
N ASP A 373 -16.02 18.15 -25.65
CA ASP A 373 -17.31 17.78 -26.23
C ASP A 373 -18.46 18.44 -25.46
N ASP A 374 -19.43 17.65 -24.97
CA ASP A 374 -20.57 18.13 -24.20
C ASP A 374 -20.27 18.27 -22.69
N THR A 375 -19.05 17.98 -22.24
CA THR A 375 -18.68 17.98 -20.81
C THR A 375 -18.04 19.31 -20.42
N GLU A 376 -18.72 20.06 -19.55
CA GLU A 376 -18.20 21.30 -18.97
C GLU A 376 -16.95 21.04 -18.12
N ILE A 377 -15.94 21.88 -18.29
CA ILE A 377 -14.69 21.86 -17.53
C ILE A 377 -14.63 23.10 -16.65
N THR A 378 -14.57 22.87 -15.33
CA THR A 378 -14.55 23.93 -14.31
C THR A 378 -13.21 24.06 -13.58
N GLY A 379 -12.28 23.11 -13.80
CA GLY A 379 -10.95 23.11 -13.22
C GLY A 379 -10.09 21.93 -13.70
N VAL A 380 -8.82 21.94 -13.30
CA VAL A 380 -7.75 21.03 -13.78
C VAL A 380 -8.05 19.58 -13.42
N ALA A 381 -8.53 19.32 -12.20
CA ALA A 381 -8.90 17.97 -11.79
C ALA A 381 -10.00 17.37 -12.70
N GLN A 382 -11.00 18.18 -13.06
CA GLN A 382 -12.05 17.75 -13.98
C GLN A 382 -11.53 17.56 -15.39
N LEU A 383 -10.68 18.49 -15.88
CA LEU A 383 -10.02 18.35 -17.17
C LEU A 383 -9.23 17.04 -17.27
N THR A 384 -8.43 16.74 -16.26
CA THR A 384 -7.64 15.49 -16.20
C THR A 384 -8.55 14.26 -16.19
N SER A 385 -9.62 14.27 -15.37
CA SER A 385 -10.58 13.17 -15.32
C SER A 385 -11.29 12.94 -16.66
N VAL A 386 -11.73 14.01 -17.32
CA VAL A 386 -12.43 13.93 -18.62
C VAL A 386 -11.46 13.48 -19.70
N LYS A 387 -10.27 14.08 -19.78
CA LYS A 387 -9.20 13.67 -20.70
C LYS A 387 -8.92 12.17 -20.57
N ASN A 388 -8.75 11.66 -19.35
CA ASN A 388 -8.41 10.25 -19.10
C ASN A 388 -9.54 9.26 -19.43
N SER A 389 -10.74 9.72 -19.79
CA SER A 389 -11.81 8.86 -20.33
C SER A 389 -11.67 8.57 -21.82
N TYR A 390 -10.79 9.28 -22.51
CA TYR A 390 -10.44 9.08 -23.92
C TYR A 390 -9.17 8.25 -24.08
N ARG A 391 -8.86 7.89 -25.32
CA ARG A 391 -7.62 7.23 -25.72
C ARG A 391 -6.80 8.14 -26.62
N ALA A 392 -5.49 7.87 -26.69
CA ALA A 392 -4.64 8.43 -27.74
C ALA A 392 -5.24 8.13 -29.12
N GLY A 393 -5.26 9.14 -30.00
CA GLY A 393 -5.88 9.08 -31.31
C GLY A 393 -7.38 9.42 -31.35
N ASP A 394 -8.06 9.56 -30.21
CA ASP A 394 -9.44 10.04 -30.19
C ASP A 394 -9.50 11.53 -30.54
N THR A 395 -10.47 11.92 -31.38
CA THR A 395 -10.73 13.30 -31.74
C THR A 395 -11.93 13.85 -30.97
N VAL A 396 -11.73 14.98 -30.31
CA VAL A 396 -12.74 15.69 -29.51
C VAL A 396 -12.87 17.15 -29.95
N THR A 397 -13.97 17.79 -29.54
CA THR A 397 -14.15 19.24 -29.66
C THR A 397 -13.77 19.90 -28.34
N VAL A 398 -12.72 20.71 -28.32
CA VAL A 398 -12.31 21.49 -27.15
C VAL A 398 -12.87 22.90 -27.29
N THR A 399 -13.70 23.30 -26.33
CA THR A 399 -14.23 24.66 -26.26
C THR A 399 -13.29 25.53 -25.43
N VAL A 400 -12.79 26.61 -26.02
CA VAL A 400 -11.89 27.57 -25.37
C VAL A 400 -12.48 28.97 -25.37
N TYR A 401 -12.26 29.71 -24.30
CA TYR A 401 -12.47 31.14 -24.23
C TYR A 401 -11.15 31.88 -24.51
N ARG A 402 -11.16 32.72 -25.55
CA ARG A 402 -10.00 33.49 -26.01
C ARG A 402 -10.43 34.93 -26.27
N SER A 403 -9.84 35.88 -25.53
CA SER A 403 -10.02 37.32 -25.76
C SER A 403 -11.49 37.80 -25.82
N GLY A 404 -12.39 37.19 -25.04
CA GLY A 404 -13.81 37.56 -25.03
C GLY A 404 -14.72 36.67 -25.86
N GLU A 405 -14.16 35.81 -26.71
CA GLU A 405 -14.91 34.94 -27.62
C GLU A 405 -14.78 33.47 -27.23
N THR A 406 -15.79 32.68 -27.57
CA THR A 406 -15.77 31.23 -27.44
C THR A 406 -15.43 30.61 -28.79
N LEU A 407 -14.42 29.74 -28.82
CA LEU A 407 -13.95 29.03 -30.00
C LEU A 407 -14.07 27.53 -29.74
N GLU A 408 -14.47 26.78 -30.77
CA GLU A 408 -14.45 25.32 -30.78
C GLU A 408 -13.28 24.84 -31.64
N LEU A 409 -12.40 24.04 -31.05
CA LEU A 409 -11.19 23.52 -31.68
C LEU A 409 -11.26 22.00 -31.74
N SER A 410 -11.04 21.42 -32.92
CA SER A 410 -10.93 19.96 -33.05
C SER A 410 -9.53 19.52 -32.63
N LEU A 411 -9.44 18.72 -31.57
CA LEU A 411 -8.19 18.19 -31.03
C LEU A 411 -8.20 16.68 -31.14
N THR A 412 -7.13 16.09 -31.67
CA THR A 412 -6.90 14.64 -31.63
C THR A 412 -5.81 14.36 -30.61
N PHE A 413 -6.09 13.58 -29.58
CA PHE A 413 -5.14 13.34 -28.49
C PHE A 413 -3.89 12.62 -29.01
N ASP A 414 -2.73 13.08 -28.57
CA ASP A 414 -1.48 12.35 -28.72
C ASP A 414 -1.42 11.19 -27.71
N GLU A 415 -0.39 10.35 -27.84
CA GLU A 415 -0.08 9.32 -26.85
C GLU A 415 0.90 9.87 -25.79
N GLN A 416 0.57 9.65 -24.52
CA GLN A 416 1.43 10.03 -23.41
C GLN A 416 2.59 9.04 -23.28
N THR A 417 3.78 9.47 -23.71
CA THR A 417 5.04 8.72 -23.63
C THR A 417 5.84 9.06 -22.38
N SER A 418 6.88 8.28 -22.07
CA SER A 418 7.79 8.53 -20.94
C SER A 418 8.41 9.94 -20.98
N THR A 419 8.74 10.45 -22.18
CA THR A 419 9.30 11.80 -22.35
C THR A 419 8.28 12.88 -22.00
N THR A 420 7.03 12.72 -22.45
CA THR A 420 5.96 13.69 -22.14
C THR A 420 5.55 13.66 -20.66
N GLN A 421 5.65 12.51 -19.98
CA GLN A 421 5.43 12.41 -18.53
C GLN A 421 6.43 13.27 -17.75
N SER A 422 7.72 13.14 -18.06
CA SER A 422 8.77 13.92 -17.37
C SER A 422 8.62 15.44 -17.53
N GLN A 423 8.07 15.91 -18.66
CA GLN A 423 7.86 17.34 -18.89
C GLN A 423 6.63 17.92 -18.16
N GLN A 424 5.66 17.07 -17.77
CA GLN A 424 4.53 17.51 -16.95
C GLN A 424 4.88 17.63 -15.46
N GLU A 425 5.91 16.91 -15.00
CA GLU A 425 6.33 16.86 -13.59
C GLU A 425 7.40 17.91 -13.23
N GLU A 426 8.03 18.56 -14.21
CA GLU A 426 8.99 19.65 -13.97
C GLU A 426 8.28 20.83 -13.26
N PRO A 427 8.68 21.19 -12.03
CA PRO A 427 8.25 22.44 -11.42
C PRO A 427 8.80 23.58 -12.26
N SER A 428 7.98 24.57 -12.58
CA SER A 428 8.46 25.82 -13.20
C SER A 428 9.60 26.38 -12.34
N ASP A 429 10.82 26.39 -12.89
CA ASP A 429 12.00 26.98 -12.27
C ASP A 429 11.63 28.40 -11.80
N PRO A 430 11.72 28.72 -10.50
CA PRO A 430 11.47 30.08 -10.06
C PRO A 430 12.51 30.95 -10.74
N ALA A 431 12.04 31.79 -11.68
CA ALA A 431 12.86 32.71 -12.45
C ALA A 431 13.99 33.29 -11.57
N PRO A 432 15.26 33.30 -12.05
CA PRO A 432 16.40 33.64 -11.21
C PRO A 432 16.17 34.98 -10.55
N GLN A 433 16.07 34.97 -9.22
CA GLN A 433 16.02 36.19 -8.41
C GLN A 433 17.26 37.01 -8.73
N GLN A 434 17.11 38.02 -9.58
CA GLN A 434 18.10 39.08 -9.70
C GLN A 434 18.19 39.76 -8.33
N THR A 435 19.26 39.46 -7.60
CA THR A 435 19.72 40.26 -6.48
C THR A 435 20.17 41.62 -7.01
N GLY A 436 19.20 42.51 -7.24
CA GLY A 436 19.40 43.92 -7.54
C GLY A 436 19.35 44.73 -6.26
N SER A 437 20.50 45.30 -5.89
CA SER A 437 20.65 46.24 -4.79
C SER A 437 19.61 47.36 -4.84
N VAL A 438 18.91 47.56 -3.72
CA VAL A 438 17.95 48.63 -3.51
C VAL A 438 18.65 49.98 -3.68
N ASN A 439 18.23 50.76 -4.68
CA ASN A 439 18.33 52.20 -4.62
C ASN A 439 17.09 52.85 -5.24
N GLY A 440 16.54 53.83 -4.53
CA GLY A 440 15.15 54.25 -4.63
C GLY A 440 14.76 54.99 -5.91
N GLY A 441 13.49 54.83 -6.26
CA GLY A 441 12.78 55.66 -7.24
C GLY A 441 11.38 55.10 -7.48
N GLN A 442 10.36 55.83 -7.06
CA GLN A 442 8.96 55.55 -7.42
C GLN A 442 8.81 55.56 -8.95
N GLY A 443 8.51 54.39 -9.52
CA GLY A 443 8.12 54.22 -10.92
C GLY A 443 6.85 53.37 -10.97
N TYR A 444 5.79 53.93 -11.54
CA TYR A 444 4.53 53.25 -11.82
C TYR A 444 4.81 52.08 -12.77
N PHE A 445 4.33 50.88 -12.44
CA PHE A 445 4.38 49.72 -13.32
C PHE A 445 3.27 49.86 -14.37
N ASP A 446 3.67 49.97 -15.64
CA ASP A 446 2.76 50.01 -16.78
C ASP A 446 2.67 48.60 -17.40
N PRO A 447 1.54 47.89 -17.30
CA PRO A 447 1.41 46.49 -17.74
C PRO A 447 1.44 46.30 -19.28
N TRP A 448 1.53 47.37 -20.06
CA TRP A 448 1.34 47.34 -21.52
C TRP A 448 2.61 47.06 -22.34
N ASP A 449 3.81 47.04 -21.74
CA ASP A 449 5.07 46.82 -22.46
C ASP A 449 5.37 45.34 -22.80
N TYR A 450 4.53 44.39 -22.37
CA TYR A 450 4.75 42.95 -22.61
C TYR A 450 3.95 42.38 -23.80
N PHE A 451 2.96 43.11 -24.33
CA PHE A 451 2.00 42.57 -25.30
C PHE A 451 2.26 42.94 -26.77
N PHE A 452 3.22 43.82 -27.07
CA PHE A 452 3.62 44.13 -28.44
C PHE A 452 5.15 44.18 -28.58
N GLY A 453 5.74 42.99 -28.55
CA GLY A 453 7.06 42.69 -29.11
C GLY A 453 6.92 41.66 -30.19
#